data_AF-A0A7W9MYA1-F1
#
_entry.id   AF-A0A7W9MYA1-F1
#
_cell.length_a   1.000
_cell.length_b   1.000
_cell.length_c   1.000
_cell.angle_alpha   90.00
_cell.angle_beta   90.00
_cell.angle_gamma   90.00
#
_symmetry.space_group_name_H-M   'P 1'
#
loop_
_entity.id
_entity.type
_entity.pdbx_description
1 polymer ?
#
loop_
_entity_poly.entity_id
_entity_poly.type
_entity_poly.pdbx_seq_one_letter_code
_entity_poly.pdbx_strand_id
1 'polypeptide(L)'
;MRNQFRLEDLSCPLSTTVRHVGEWWTLLILHDAFDGFTRFDEFERNLKISSSMLTTRLKTLVDDGLLERRQYQERPARYEYVLTELGRSLRPVIVALAAWGNERLAPAERTMILVDSETGEEVEPVLVDRATGQPVDGPRYVFTSGPAASRAMRERYEER
;
A
#
# COMPACT_ATOMS: atom_id res chain seq x y z
N MET A 1 19.50 1.07 -14.49
CA MET A 1 18.84 2.40 -14.39
C MET A 1 19.33 3.09 -13.13
N ARG A 2 20.02 4.24 -13.26
CA ARG A 2 20.38 5.07 -12.11
C ARG A 2 19.08 5.68 -11.57
N ASN A 3 18.76 5.39 -10.32
CA ASN A 3 17.61 5.97 -9.64
C ASN A 3 17.86 7.47 -9.48
N GLN A 4 17.20 8.27 -10.31
CA GLN A 4 17.33 9.73 -10.32
C GLN A 4 16.35 10.33 -9.31
N PHE A 5 16.45 9.93 -8.04
CA PHE A 5 15.70 10.58 -6.96
C PHE A 5 16.47 11.83 -6.54
N ARG A 6 15.83 13.01 -6.57
CA ARG A 6 16.42 14.21 -5.97
C ARG A 6 16.46 14.00 -4.46
N LEU A 7 17.49 14.52 -3.77
CA LEU A 7 17.60 14.42 -2.30
C LEU A 7 16.34 14.94 -1.59
N GLU A 8 15.68 15.91 -2.21
CA GLU A 8 14.44 16.54 -1.75
C GLU A 8 13.24 15.57 -1.74
N ASP A 9 13.21 14.61 -2.68
CA ASP A 9 12.17 13.58 -2.75
C ASP A 9 12.28 12.59 -1.59
N LEU A 10 13.44 12.43 -0.94
CA LEU A 10 13.58 11.54 0.22
C LEU A 10 12.82 12.06 1.45
N SER A 11 12.52 13.36 1.50
CA SER A 11 11.77 14.00 2.58
C SER A 11 10.27 14.16 2.27
N CYS A 12 9.84 13.78 1.07
CA CYS A 12 8.44 13.85 0.65
C CYS A 12 7.67 12.62 1.14
N PRO A 13 6.56 12.78 1.91
CA PRO A 13 5.76 11.64 2.37
C PRO A 13 5.26 10.75 1.23
N LEU A 14 4.86 11.34 0.10
CA LEU A 14 4.44 10.58 -1.09
C LEU A 14 5.58 9.74 -1.65
N SER A 15 6.80 10.27 -1.72
CA SER A 15 7.95 9.53 -2.20
C SER A 15 8.35 8.42 -1.22
N THR A 16 8.19 8.62 0.09
CA THR A 16 8.34 7.56 1.08
C THR A 16 7.34 6.44 0.83
N THR A 17 6.05 6.77 0.65
CA THR A 17 5.02 5.80 0.29
C THR A 17 5.38 5.09 -1.02
N VAL A 18 5.70 5.81 -2.10
CA VAL A 18 6.09 5.27 -3.41
C VAL A 18 7.35 4.40 -3.34
N ARG A 19 8.28 4.66 -2.43
CA ARG A 19 9.43 3.76 -2.21
C ARG A 19 8.99 2.38 -1.71
N HIS A 20 7.96 2.33 -0.87
CA HIS A 20 7.40 1.07 -0.36
C HIS A 20 6.42 0.46 -1.37
N VAL A 21 5.51 1.25 -1.96
CA VAL A 21 4.44 0.75 -2.84
C VAL A 21 4.78 0.70 -4.33
N GLY A 22 5.83 1.38 -4.77
CA GLY A 22 6.23 1.48 -6.17
C GLY A 22 6.87 0.19 -6.72
N GLU A 23 7.03 -0.81 -5.86
CA GLU A 23 7.41 -2.16 -6.26
C GLU A 23 6.15 -3.02 -6.33
N TRP A 24 5.83 -3.49 -7.54
CA TRP A 24 4.57 -4.18 -7.88
C TRP A 24 4.23 -5.33 -6.92
N TRP A 25 5.22 -6.10 -6.47
CA TRP A 25 4.98 -7.25 -5.59
C TRP A 25 4.67 -6.83 -4.16
N THR A 26 5.13 -5.68 -3.71
CA THR A 26 4.81 -5.17 -2.35
C THR A 26 3.31 -4.99 -2.19
N LEU A 27 2.66 -4.33 -3.15
CA LEU A 27 1.22 -4.10 -3.10
C LEU A 27 0.42 -5.40 -3.17
N LEU A 28 0.83 -6.35 -4.02
CA LEU A 28 0.18 -7.65 -4.14
C LEU A 28 0.34 -8.52 -2.89
N ILE A 29 1.54 -8.56 -2.30
CA ILE A 29 1.77 -9.29 -1.04
C ILE A 29 0.96 -8.68 0.10
N LEU A 30 0.90 -7.34 0.17
CA LEU A 30 0.08 -6.66 1.17
C LEU A 30 -1.41 -6.94 0.97
N HIS A 31 -1.90 -6.95 -0.28
CA HIS A 31 -3.27 -7.32 -0.60
C HIS A 31 -3.60 -8.74 -0.12
N ASP A 32 -2.78 -9.73 -0.47
CA ASP A 32 -2.93 -11.10 0.02
C ASP A 32 -2.89 -11.16 1.57
N ALA A 33 -2.01 -10.39 2.20
CA ALA A 33 -1.92 -10.35 3.66
C ALA A 33 -3.16 -9.73 4.31
N PHE A 34 -3.83 -8.78 3.65
CA PHE A 34 -5.12 -8.24 4.09
C PHE A 34 -6.25 -9.27 3.96
N ASP A 35 -6.16 -10.16 2.97
CA ASP A 35 -7.09 -11.27 2.78
C ASP A 35 -6.81 -12.46 3.72
N GLY A 36 -5.78 -12.34 4.56
CA GLY A 36 -5.46 -13.30 5.63
C GLY A 36 -4.43 -14.36 5.24
N PHE A 37 -3.83 -14.28 4.06
CA PHE A 37 -2.68 -15.13 3.71
C PHE A 37 -1.49 -14.74 4.57
N THR A 38 -0.81 -15.74 5.13
CA THR A 38 0.30 -15.51 6.06
C THR A 38 1.50 -16.42 5.80
N ARG A 39 1.32 -17.52 5.05
CA ARG A 39 2.38 -18.50 4.82
C ARG A 39 3.05 -18.28 3.47
N PHE A 40 4.34 -18.61 3.40
CA PHE A 40 5.13 -18.46 2.18
C PHE A 40 4.51 -19.19 0.97
N ASP A 41 4.06 -20.43 1.17
CA ASP A 41 3.46 -21.26 0.13
C ASP A 41 2.07 -20.78 -0.31
N GLU A 42 1.36 -20.03 0.54
CA GLU A 42 0.13 -19.34 0.16
C GLU A 42 0.43 -18.20 -0.82
N PHE A 43 1.31 -17.28 -0.44
CA PHE A 43 1.72 -16.16 -1.30
C PHE A 43 2.31 -16.65 -2.63
N GLU A 44 3.19 -17.66 -2.59
CA GLU A 44 3.81 -18.21 -3.80
C GLU A 44 2.78 -18.76 -4.79
N ARG A 45 1.81 -19.54 -4.27
CA ARG A 45 0.75 -20.13 -5.11
C ARG A 45 -0.23 -19.08 -5.63
N ASN A 46 -0.64 -18.14 -4.78
CA ASN A 46 -1.64 -17.15 -5.17
C ASN A 46 -1.08 -16.13 -6.17
N LEU A 47 0.10 -15.59 -5.90
CA LEU A 47 0.73 -14.58 -6.73
C LEU A 47 1.47 -15.14 -7.95
N LYS A 48 1.69 -16.46 -8.02
CA LYS A 48 2.49 -17.14 -9.05
C LYS A 48 3.88 -16.51 -9.23
N ILE A 49 4.46 -16.07 -8.12
CA ILE A 49 5.76 -15.42 -8.02
C ILE A 49 6.86 -16.48 -7.82
N SER A 50 8.08 -16.24 -8.30
CA SER A 50 9.19 -17.15 -8.00
C SER A 50 9.59 -17.10 -6.52
N SER A 51 10.02 -18.24 -5.96
CA SER A 51 10.41 -18.32 -4.55
C SER A 51 11.54 -17.35 -4.19
N SER A 52 12.49 -17.13 -5.10
CA SER A 52 13.61 -16.21 -4.89
C SER A 52 13.17 -14.75 -4.82
N MET A 53 12.23 -14.34 -5.68
CA MET A 53 11.66 -13.00 -5.63
C MET A 53 10.80 -12.85 -4.38
N LEU A 54 9.92 -13.80 -4.07
CA LEU A 54 9.08 -13.75 -2.87
C LEU A 54 9.90 -13.65 -1.59
N THR A 55 10.98 -14.44 -1.48
CA THR A 55 11.92 -14.38 -0.35
C THR A 55 12.50 -12.97 -0.21
N THR A 56 12.95 -12.38 -1.33
CA THR A 56 13.51 -11.03 -1.34
C THR A 56 12.48 -10.01 -0.88
N ARG A 57 11.24 -10.10 -1.38
CA ARG A 57 10.17 -9.16 -1.07
C ARG A 57 9.71 -9.26 0.38
N LEU A 58 9.43 -10.46 0.86
CA LEU A 58 9.05 -10.68 2.26
C LEU A 58 10.14 -10.21 3.22
N LYS A 59 11.43 -10.42 2.88
CA LYS A 59 12.53 -9.87 3.66
C LYS A 59 12.46 -8.34 3.71
N THR A 60 12.32 -7.66 2.57
CA THR A 60 12.19 -6.20 2.53
C THR A 60 11.00 -5.71 3.35
N LEU A 61 9.84 -6.35 3.26
CA LEU A 61 8.65 -5.95 4.02
C LEU A 61 8.83 -6.12 5.53
N VAL A 62 9.60 -7.12 5.94
CA VAL A 62 9.97 -7.31 7.36
C VAL A 62 11.00 -6.26 7.79
N ASP A 63 12.03 -6.02 6.98
CA ASP A 63 13.06 -5.02 7.26
C ASP A 63 12.47 -3.59 7.34
N ASP A 64 11.45 -3.29 6.51
CA ASP A 64 10.70 -2.02 6.52
C ASP A 64 9.63 -1.96 7.62
N GLY A 65 9.43 -3.04 8.39
CA GLY A 65 8.47 -3.09 9.50
C GLY A 65 7.00 -3.16 9.08
N LEU A 66 6.71 -3.50 7.82
CA LEU A 66 5.34 -3.70 7.31
C LEU A 66 4.79 -5.09 7.66
N LEU A 67 5.68 -6.08 7.69
CA LEU A 67 5.38 -7.44 8.13
C LEU A 67 6.25 -7.83 9.32
N GLU A 68 5.76 -8.75 10.13
CA GLU A 68 6.54 -9.45 11.14
C GLU A 68 6.64 -10.92 10.74
N ARG A 69 7.85 -11.48 10.78
CA ARG A 69 8.05 -12.92 10.61
C ARG A 69 7.94 -13.63 11.96
N ARG A 70 6.83 -14.30 12.20
CA ARG A 70 6.54 -15.00 13.46
C ARG A 70 6.73 -16.50 13.29
N GLN A 71 7.36 -17.16 14.26
CA GLN A 71 7.34 -18.61 14.34
C GLN A 71 6.03 -19.06 14.99
N TYR A 72 5.26 -19.92 14.33
CA TYR A 72 3.98 -20.42 14.86
C TYR A 72 4.02 -21.91 15.24
N GLN A 73 5.09 -22.62 14.87
CA GLN A 73 5.30 -24.02 15.20
C GLN A 73 6.78 -24.27 15.49
N GLU A 74 7.09 -25.01 16.55
CA GLU A 74 8.48 -25.31 16.93
C GLU A 74 9.06 -26.54 16.23
N ARG A 75 8.26 -27.58 15.99
CA ARG A 75 8.75 -28.89 15.50
C ARG A 75 7.82 -29.50 14.43
N PRO A 76 8.19 -29.49 13.14
CA PRO A 76 9.28 -28.70 12.56
C PRO A 76 9.02 -27.19 12.70
N ALA A 77 10.07 -26.37 12.67
CA ALA A 77 9.95 -24.93 12.74
C ALA A 77 9.14 -24.41 11.53
N ARG A 78 8.05 -23.68 11.77
CA ARG A 78 7.26 -23.03 10.72
C ARG A 78 7.04 -21.57 11.03
N TYR A 79 7.08 -20.77 9.97
CA TYR A 79 6.99 -19.32 10.04
C TYR A 79 5.81 -18.82 9.22
N GLU A 80 5.28 -17.70 9.67
CA GLU A 80 4.26 -16.92 8.98
C GLU A 80 4.69 -15.45 8.96
N TYR A 81 4.08 -14.69 8.06
CA TYR A 81 4.31 -13.27 7.86
C TYR A 81 3.01 -12.54 8.14
N VAL A 82 2.98 -11.72 9.19
CA VAL A 82 1.77 -11.05 9.66
C VAL A 82 1.90 -9.55 9.55
N LEU A 83 0.81 -8.86 9.20
CA LEU A 83 0.78 -7.40 9.14
C LEU A 83 1.02 -6.80 10.53
N THR A 84 2.01 -5.91 10.60
CA THR A 84 2.23 -5.02 11.75
C THR A 84 1.19 -3.91 11.77
N GLU A 85 1.20 -3.06 12.80
CA GLU A 85 0.38 -1.84 12.81
C GLU A 85 0.69 -0.92 11.61
N LEU A 86 1.98 -0.75 11.29
CA LEU A 86 2.40 0.03 10.12
C LEU A 86 1.91 -0.61 8.81
N GLY A 87 2.01 -1.94 8.67
CA GLY A 87 1.48 -2.66 7.51
C GLY A 87 -0.03 -2.47 7.36
N ARG A 88 -0.78 -2.58 8.47
CA ARG A 88 -2.24 -2.37 8.48
C ARG A 88 -2.64 -0.96 8.08
N SER A 89 -1.83 0.03 8.40
CA SER A 89 -2.09 1.44 8.04
C SER A 89 -2.10 1.69 6.53
N LEU A 90 -1.57 0.76 5.71
CA LEU A 90 -1.58 0.86 4.25
C LEU A 90 -2.89 0.36 3.60
N ARG A 91 -3.84 -0.20 4.36
CA ARG A 91 -5.10 -0.70 3.80
C ARG A 91 -5.85 0.34 2.94
N PRO A 92 -5.95 1.63 3.34
CA PRO A 92 -6.62 2.64 2.51
C PRO A 92 -5.95 2.85 1.14
N VAL A 93 -4.63 2.66 1.04
CA VAL A 93 -3.90 2.77 -0.23
C VAL A 93 -4.28 1.63 -1.17
N ILE A 94 -4.36 0.40 -0.65
CA ILE A 94 -4.79 -0.78 -1.43
C ILE A 94 -6.23 -0.58 -1.92
N VAL A 95 -7.12 -0.13 -1.04
CA VAL A 95 -8.53 0.14 -1.37
C VAL A 95 -8.66 1.19 -2.46
N ALA A 96 -7.96 2.32 -2.33
CA ALA A 96 -7.98 3.39 -3.33
C ALA A 96 -7.42 2.93 -4.69
N LEU A 97 -6.37 2.11 -4.68
CA LEU A 97 -5.79 1.56 -5.91
C LEU A 97 -6.76 0.60 -6.62
N ALA A 98 -7.43 -0.28 -5.88
CA ALA A 98 -8.44 -1.18 -6.42
C ALA A 98 -9.63 -0.40 -7.02
N ALA A 99 -10.13 0.61 -6.30
CA ALA A 99 -11.20 1.49 -6.77
C ALA A 99 -10.81 2.21 -8.07
N TRP A 100 -9.61 2.77 -8.14
CA TRP A 100 -9.09 3.41 -9.34
C TRP A 100 -8.99 2.45 -10.54
N GLY A 101 -8.62 1.19 -10.30
CA GLY A 101 -8.62 0.14 -11.33
C GLY A 101 -10.02 -0.15 -11.88
N ASN A 102 -11.03 -0.17 -11.00
CA ASN A 102 -12.42 -0.45 -11.33
C ASN A 102 -13.18 0.74 -11.94
N GLU A 103 -12.67 1.95 -11.81
CA GLU A 103 -13.31 3.21 -12.26
C GLU A 103 -13.70 3.18 -13.75
N ARG A 104 -12.92 2.48 -14.58
CA ARG A 104 -13.10 2.43 -16.04
C ARG A 104 -13.89 1.21 -16.53
N LEU A 105 -14.26 0.32 -15.62
CA LEU A 105 -14.95 -0.93 -15.93
C LEU A 105 -16.44 -0.79 -15.64
N ALA A 106 -17.28 -1.37 -16.50
CA ALA A 106 -18.67 -1.59 -16.13
C ALA A 106 -18.72 -2.54 -14.91
N PRO A 107 -19.74 -2.42 -14.03
CA PRO A 107 -19.84 -3.30 -12.85
C PRO A 107 -19.72 -4.79 -13.17
N ALA A 108 -20.29 -5.24 -14.29
CA ALA A 108 -20.23 -6.63 -14.74
C ALA A 108 -18.83 -7.11 -15.23
N GLU A 109 -17.90 -6.19 -15.48
CA GLU A 109 -16.54 -6.49 -15.96
C GLU A 109 -15.51 -6.52 -14.82
N ARG A 110 -15.89 -6.08 -13.61
CA ARG A 110 -15.01 -6.05 -12.44
C ARG A 110 -14.76 -7.46 -11.95
N THR A 111 -13.50 -7.89 -11.98
CA THR A 111 -13.09 -9.23 -11.51
C THR A 111 -12.84 -9.29 -10.01
N MET A 112 -12.72 -8.13 -9.36
CA MET A 112 -12.55 -7.98 -7.92
C MET A 112 -13.27 -6.69 -7.50
N ILE A 113 -14.04 -6.77 -6.42
CA ILE A 113 -14.77 -5.65 -5.84
C ILE A 113 -14.55 -5.61 -4.34
N LEU A 114 -14.65 -4.42 -3.75
CA LEU A 114 -14.72 -4.28 -2.30
C LEU A 114 -16.19 -4.36 -1.90
N VAL A 115 -16.51 -5.19 -0.90
CA VAL A 115 -17.86 -5.30 -0.36
C VAL A 115 -17.86 -5.03 1.14
N ASP A 116 -19.00 -4.56 1.65
CA ASP A 116 -19.28 -4.61 3.08
C ASP A 116 -19.47 -6.08 3.48
N SER A 117 -18.72 -6.55 4.48
CA SER A 117 -18.74 -7.96 4.89
C SER A 117 -20.03 -8.38 5.60
N GLU A 118 -20.80 -7.42 6.13
CA GLU A 118 -22.07 -7.68 6.82
C GLU A 118 -23.25 -7.67 5.84
N THR A 119 -23.26 -6.76 4.86
CA THR A 119 -24.38 -6.63 3.90
C THR A 119 -24.12 -7.33 2.56
N GLY A 120 -22.86 -7.53 2.19
CA GLY A 120 -22.45 -8.03 0.87
C GLY A 120 -22.56 -7.02 -0.26
N GLU A 121 -22.93 -5.77 0.03
CA GLU A 121 -23.07 -4.71 -0.97
C GLU A 121 -21.70 -4.19 -1.43
N GLU A 122 -21.58 -3.89 -2.72
CA GLU A 122 -20.37 -3.27 -3.27
C GLU A 122 -20.17 -1.87 -2.70
N VAL A 123 -18.95 -1.60 -2.24
CA VAL A 123 -18.54 -0.32 -1.68
C VAL A 123 -17.82 0.47 -2.76
N GLU A 124 -18.23 1.73 -2.95
CA GLU A 124 -17.51 2.72 -3.75
C GLU A 124 -16.68 3.62 -2.82
N PRO A 125 -15.36 3.41 -2.69
CA PRO A 125 -14.54 4.15 -1.74
C PRO A 125 -14.30 5.58 -2.22
N VAL A 126 -14.45 6.55 -1.32
CA VAL A 126 -14.14 7.96 -1.56
C VAL A 126 -13.13 8.47 -0.52
N LEU A 127 -12.20 9.34 -0.94
CA LEU A 127 -11.30 10.02 -0.03
C LEU A 127 -11.93 11.35 0.38
N VAL A 128 -12.21 11.50 1.68
CA VAL A 128 -12.80 12.71 2.24
C VAL A 128 -11.88 13.34 3.28
N ASP A 129 -11.97 14.66 3.41
CA ASP A 129 -11.44 15.35 4.58
C ASP A 129 -12.27 14.95 5.80
N ARG A 130 -11.61 14.49 6.86
CA ARG A 130 -12.29 14.03 8.06
C ARG A 130 -13.06 15.15 8.76
N ALA A 131 -12.57 16.39 8.69
CA ALA A 131 -13.20 17.50 9.41
C ALA A 131 -14.46 18.00 8.71
N THR A 132 -14.43 18.11 7.38
CA THR A 132 -15.57 18.65 6.61
C THR A 132 -16.44 17.59 5.93
N GLY A 133 -15.98 16.34 5.86
CA GLY A 133 -16.63 15.26 5.10
C GLY A 133 -16.63 15.48 3.59
N GLN A 134 -15.83 16.41 3.08
CA GLN A 134 -15.81 16.77 1.66
C GLN A 134 -14.78 15.94 0.90
N PRO A 135 -15.07 15.48 -0.34
CA PRO A 135 -14.09 14.79 -1.17
C PRO A 135 -12.82 15.63 -1.41
N VAL A 136 -11.65 15.01 -1.29
CA VAL A 136 -10.33 15.70 -1.39
C VAL A 136 -9.60 15.45 -2.71
N ASP A 137 -10.22 14.73 -3.63
CA ASP A 137 -9.71 14.39 -4.96
C ASP A 137 -10.00 15.47 -6.03
N GLY A 138 -10.73 16.53 -5.66
CA GLY A 138 -11.01 17.68 -6.53
C GLY A 138 -9.90 18.74 -6.59
N PRO A 139 -9.91 19.61 -7.62
CA PRO A 139 -8.86 20.62 -7.85
C PRO A 139 -8.77 21.72 -6.76
N ARG A 140 -9.74 21.77 -5.84
CA ARG A 140 -9.74 22.67 -4.68
C ARG A 140 -8.63 22.34 -3.68
N TYR A 141 -8.22 21.08 -3.60
CA TYR A 141 -7.23 20.62 -2.64
C TYR A 141 -5.86 20.52 -3.30
N VAL A 142 -4.86 21.17 -2.71
CA VAL A 142 -3.49 21.23 -3.26
C VAL A 142 -2.47 20.82 -2.19
N PHE A 143 -1.39 20.17 -2.61
CA PHE A 143 -0.24 19.95 -1.75
C PHE A 143 0.55 21.25 -1.57
N THR A 144 1.01 21.50 -0.35
CA THR A 144 1.90 22.61 -0.02
C THR A 144 2.92 22.18 1.04
N SER A 145 3.90 23.03 1.32
CA SER A 145 4.91 22.76 2.35
C SER A 145 4.32 22.86 3.75
N GLY A 146 4.66 21.89 4.60
CA GLY A 146 4.23 21.85 6.01
C GLY A 146 5.13 22.68 6.94
N PRO A 147 4.75 22.86 8.21
CA PRO A 147 5.50 23.68 9.17
C PRO A 147 6.96 23.24 9.37
N ALA A 148 7.22 21.93 9.28
CA ALA A 148 8.54 21.33 9.43
C ALA A 148 9.29 21.14 8.09
N ALA A 149 8.78 21.67 6.98
CA ALA A 149 9.40 21.51 5.67
C ALA A 149 10.82 22.11 5.66
N SER A 150 11.77 21.34 5.11
CA SER A 150 13.12 21.82 4.82
C SER A 150 13.07 22.99 3.84
N ARG A 151 14.14 23.78 3.76
CA ARG A 151 14.22 24.89 2.80
C ARG A 151 13.92 24.43 1.36
N ALA A 152 14.56 23.34 0.93
CA ALA A 152 14.35 22.79 -0.40
C ALA A 152 12.89 22.34 -0.63
N MET A 153 12.24 21.76 0.39
CA MET A 153 10.82 21.38 0.29
C MET A 153 9.89 22.60 0.24
N ARG A 154 10.23 23.73 0.89
CA ARG A 154 9.45 24.98 0.79
C ARG A 154 9.58 25.59 -0.61
N GLU A 155 10.81 25.70 -1.10
CA GLU A 155 11.12 26.21 -2.45
C GLU A 155 10.33 25.45 -3.53
N ARG A 156 10.20 24.12 -3.40
CA ARG A 156 9.39 23.28 -4.32
C ARG A 156 7.93 23.72 -4.46
N TYR A 157 7.32 24.32 -3.43
CA TYR A 157 5.91 24.72 -3.41
C TYR A 157 5.68 26.23 -3.49
N GLU A 158 6.73 27.05 -3.38
CA GLU A 158 6.64 28.52 -3.47
C GLU A 158 6.56 29.03 -4.92
N GLU A 159 7.09 28.28 -5.90
CA GLU A 159 7.08 28.64 -7.33
C GLU A 159 5.79 28.24 -8.09
N ARG A 160 4.67 28.02 -7.38
CA ARG A 160 3.39 27.62 -7.97
C ARG A 160 2.46 28.77 -8.31
#